data_AF-A0A7L9BHQ7-F1
#
_entry.id   AF-A0A7L9BHQ7-F1
#
_cell.length_a   1.000
_cell.length_b   1.000
_cell.length_c   1.000
_cell.angle_alpha   90.00
_cell.angle_beta   90.00
_cell.angle_gamma   90.00
#
_symmetry.space_group_name_H-M   'P 1'
#
loop_
_entity.id
_entity.type
_entity.pdbx_description
1 polymer ?
#
loop_
_entity_poly.entity_id
_entity_poly.type
_entity_poly.pdbx_seq_one_letter_code
_entity_poly.pdbx_strand_id
1 'polypeptide(L)'
;MNKLFVNSFVALAVVFAACSGKKEEAAEQTDWPEMDAFHMIMAESFHPFKDSANLAPAKAQAAEMAANAATWAGKPLPKKVDNDQVKEYIANLKTETAAFAQLVQTGTDEEIGKALTDLHDLFHAIQEAWYGKGEGQHEHKH
;
A
#
# COMPACT_ATOMS: atom_id res chain seq x y z
N MET A 1 -7.54 -43.84 55.63
CA MET A 1 -7.70 -45.31 55.51
C MET A 1 -8.33 -45.62 54.15
N ASN A 2 -7.69 -46.52 53.41
CA ASN A 2 -8.02 -47.13 52.11
C ASN A 2 -9.54 -47.40 51.93
N LYS A 3 -10.10 -47.46 50.71
CA LYS A 3 -9.75 -48.42 49.65
C LYS A 3 -10.27 -48.00 48.26
N LEU A 4 -9.45 -48.35 47.27
CA LEU A 4 -9.74 -48.45 45.85
C LEU A 4 -10.96 -49.33 45.55
N PHE A 5 -11.77 -48.93 44.57
CA PHE A 5 -12.39 -49.86 43.63
C PHE A 5 -12.16 -49.36 42.20
N VAL A 6 -11.39 -50.17 41.49
CA VAL A 6 -11.19 -50.16 40.05
C VAL A 6 -12.51 -50.56 39.39
N ASN A 7 -12.96 -49.83 38.38
CA ASN A 7 -13.78 -50.42 37.34
C ASN A 7 -13.36 -49.87 35.97
N SER A 8 -12.65 -50.73 35.25
CA SER A 8 -12.23 -50.56 33.88
C SER A 8 -13.46 -50.65 32.97
N PHE A 9 -13.76 -49.59 32.22
CA PHE A 9 -14.57 -49.67 31.01
C PHE A 9 -13.73 -49.09 29.87
N VAL A 10 -13.05 -49.99 29.15
CA VAL A 10 -12.50 -49.72 27.84
C VAL A 10 -13.69 -49.63 26.88
N ALA A 11 -14.01 -48.42 26.43
CA ALA A 11 -14.84 -48.20 25.26
C ALA A 11 -13.93 -47.75 24.11
N LEU A 12 -13.75 -48.67 23.17
CA LEU A 12 -13.01 -48.52 21.93
C LEU A 12 -13.89 -47.84 20.87
N ALA A 13 -13.24 -47.05 19.99
CA ALA A 13 -13.68 -46.65 18.64
C ALA A 13 -14.68 -45.47 18.57
N VAL A 14 -14.58 -44.47 17.69
CA VAL A 14 -13.70 -44.16 16.54
C VAL A 14 -13.62 -42.62 16.49
N VAL A 15 -12.42 -42.05 16.54
CA VAL A 15 -12.22 -40.62 16.25
C VAL A 15 -12.11 -40.47 14.73
N PHE A 16 -13.22 -40.15 14.05
CA PHE A 16 -13.14 -39.59 12.70
C PHE A 16 -12.67 -38.14 12.83
N ALA A 17 -11.35 -37.95 13.02
CA ALA A 17 -10.70 -36.69 12.71
C ALA A 17 -10.61 -36.59 11.18
N ALA A 18 -11.75 -36.28 10.55
CA ALA A 18 -11.74 -35.75 9.21
C ALA A 18 -11.14 -34.35 9.30
N CYS A 19 -9.81 -34.27 9.29
CA CYS A 19 -9.11 -33.08 8.84
C CYS A 19 -9.43 -32.92 7.35
N SER A 20 -10.65 -32.45 7.06
CA SER A 20 -10.94 -31.76 5.82
C SER A 20 -10.03 -30.55 5.85
N GLY A 21 -8.84 -30.70 5.27
CA GLY A 21 -7.97 -29.61 4.92
C GLY A 21 -8.78 -28.71 4.01
N LYS A 22 -9.47 -27.75 4.63
CA LYS A 22 -10.02 -26.59 3.94
C LYS A 22 -8.75 -25.91 3.42
N LYS A 23 -8.40 -26.20 2.17
CA LYS A 23 -7.58 -25.30 1.38
C LYS A 23 -8.37 -23.99 1.44
N GLU A 24 -7.95 -23.08 2.32
CA GLU A 24 -8.16 -21.67 2.08
C GLU A 24 -7.51 -21.41 0.73
N GLU A 25 -8.32 -21.47 -0.32
CA GLU A 25 -8.05 -20.68 -1.51
C GLU A 25 -7.87 -19.26 -0.98
N ALA A 26 -6.62 -18.81 -0.94
CA ALA A 26 -6.32 -17.42 -0.61
C ALA A 26 -7.11 -16.58 -1.60
N ALA A 27 -8.19 -15.94 -1.13
CA ALA A 27 -8.93 -15.01 -1.94
C ALA A 27 -7.92 -14.01 -2.54
N GLU A 28 -8.02 -13.78 -3.85
CA GLU A 28 -7.14 -12.81 -4.50
C GLU A 28 -7.30 -11.47 -3.78
N GLN A 29 -6.19 -10.92 -3.29
CA GLN A 29 -6.18 -9.61 -2.66
C GLN A 29 -6.47 -8.56 -3.73
N THR A 30 -7.68 -8.01 -3.72
CA THR A 30 -8.16 -7.01 -4.69
C THR A 30 -7.87 -5.58 -4.26
N ASP A 31 -7.59 -5.37 -2.97
CA ASP A 31 -7.38 -4.06 -2.34
C ASP A 31 -5.95 -3.90 -1.79
N TRP A 32 -5.50 -2.65 -1.76
CA TRP A 32 -4.25 -2.26 -1.11
C TRP A 32 -4.50 -1.00 -0.29
N PRO A 33 -4.90 -1.13 0.99
CA PRO A 33 -5.39 -0.01 1.79
C PRO A 33 -4.41 1.17 1.88
N GLU A 34 -3.11 0.91 1.94
CA GLU A 34 -2.09 1.97 1.94
C GLU A 34 -2.01 2.72 0.61
N MET A 35 -2.22 2.04 -0.52
CA MET A 35 -2.30 2.68 -1.84
C MET A 35 -3.52 3.60 -1.91
N ASP A 36 -4.67 3.16 -1.40
CA ASP A 36 -5.89 3.97 -1.37
C ASP A 36 -5.74 5.20 -0.47
N ALA A 37 -5.14 5.04 0.71
CA ALA A 37 -4.86 6.15 1.62
C ALA A 37 -3.92 7.19 0.98
N PHE A 38 -2.86 6.74 0.32
CA PHE A 38 -1.95 7.64 -0.38
C PHE A 38 -2.61 8.29 -1.61
N HIS A 39 -3.45 7.57 -2.33
CA HIS A 39 -4.19 8.11 -3.48
C HIS A 39 -5.04 9.32 -3.08
N MET A 40 -5.75 9.25 -1.95
CA MET A 40 -6.61 10.35 -1.49
C MET A 40 -5.84 11.66 -1.35
N ILE A 41 -4.73 11.63 -0.60
CA ILE A 41 -3.92 12.84 -0.37
C ILE A 41 -3.22 13.32 -1.65
N MET A 42 -2.77 12.38 -2.50
CA MET A 42 -2.16 12.73 -3.78
C MET A 42 -3.16 13.40 -4.72
N ALA A 43 -4.38 12.89 -4.83
CA ALA A 43 -5.42 13.46 -5.69
C ALA A 43 -5.87 14.85 -5.21
N GLU A 44 -6.06 15.02 -3.89
CA GLU A 44 -6.42 16.32 -3.28
C GLU A 44 -5.31 17.37 -3.45
N SER A 45 -4.05 16.95 -3.50
CA SER A 45 -2.91 17.82 -3.74
C SER A 45 -2.70 18.14 -5.22
N PHE A 46 -2.74 17.13 -6.09
CA PHE A 46 -2.34 17.24 -7.49
C PHE A 46 -3.43 17.82 -8.39
N HIS A 47 -4.70 17.43 -8.25
CA HIS A 47 -5.74 17.89 -9.17
C HIS A 47 -5.95 19.42 -9.14
N PRO A 48 -5.99 20.11 -7.97
CA PRO A 48 -6.06 21.57 -7.95
C PRO A 48 -4.88 22.25 -8.65
N PHE A 49 -3.68 21.68 -8.52
CA PHE A 49 -2.49 22.14 -9.25
C PHE A 49 -2.62 21.88 -10.76
N LYS A 50 -3.01 20.67 -11.17
CA LYS A 50 -3.16 20.29 -12.57
C LYS A 50 -4.22 21.13 -13.30
N ASP A 51 -5.31 21.46 -12.62
CA ASP A 51 -6.47 22.12 -13.23
C ASP A 51 -6.35 23.65 -13.22
N SER A 52 -5.66 24.22 -12.22
CA SER A 52 -5.69 25.67 -11.99
C SER A 52 -4.37 26.27 -11.47
N ALA A 53 -3.28 25.51 -11.48
CA ALA A 53 -1.99 25.86 -10.87
C ALA A 53 -2.09 26.18 -9.36
N ASN A 54 -3.17 25.78 -8.69
CA ASN A 54 -3.37 26.03 -7.27
C ASN A 54 -2.55 25.06 -6.41
N LEU A 55 -1.39 25.53 -5.93
CA LEU A 55 -0.50 24.76 -5.05
C LEU A 55 -0.88 24.81 -3.56
N ALA A 56 -1.88 25.59 -3.16
CA ALA A 56 -2.21 25.74 -1.74
C ALA A 56 -2.56 24.41 -1.05
N PRO A 57 -3.35 23.48 -1.65
CA PRO A 57 -3.62 22.18 -1.07
C PRO A 57 -2.35 21.34 -0.92
N ALA A 58 -1.54 21.26 -1.97
CA ALA A 58 -0.30 20.48 -1.96
C ALA A 58 0.69 20.96 -0.87
N LYS A 59 0.84 22.28 -0.70
CA LYS A 59 1.67 22.86 0.37
C LYS A 59 1.12 22.52 1.77
N ALA A 60 -0.21 22.59 1.95
CA ALA A 60 -0.85 22.27 3.23
C ALA A 60 -0.76 20.78 3.59
N GLN A 61 -0.78 19.89 2.60
CA GLN A 61 -0.77 18.44 2.77
C GLN A 61 0.63 17.82 2.77
N ALA A 62 1.68 18.56 2.42
CA ALA A 62 3.02 18.00 2.21
C ALA A 62 3.57 17.18 3.40
N ALA A 63 3.37 17.65 4.64
CA ALA A 63 3.82 16.94 5.84
C ALA A 63 3.05 15.62 6.05
N GLU A 64 1.73 15.63 5.83
CA GLU A 64 0.88 14.45 5.94
C GLU A 64 1.17 13.43 4.83
N MET A 65 1.47 13.92 3.61
CA MET A 65 1.86 13.09 2.48
C MET A 65 3.17 12.32 2.78
N ALA A 66 4.16 13.01 3.37
CA ALA A 66 5.40 12.39 3.82
C ALA A 66 5.17 11.35 4.95
N ALA A 67 4.29 11.65 5.91
CA ALA A 67 3.95 10.73 6.99
C ALA A 67 3.24 9.46 6.48
N ASN A 68 2.32 9.62 5.52
CA ASN A 68 1.64 8.51 4.86
C ASN A 68 2.62 7.62 4.08
N ALA A 69 3.48 8.21 3.25
CA ALA A 69 4.49 7.44 2.51
C ALA A 69 5.48 6.72 3.44
N ALA A 70 5.92 7.36 4.52
CA ALA A 70 6.78 6.73 5.52
C ALA A 70 6.08 5.56 6.21
N THR A 71 4.78 5.69 6.51
CA THR A 71 3.97 4.61 7.07
C THR A 71 3.83 3.47 6.08
N TRP A 72 3.51 3.75 4.82
CA TRP A 72 3.36 2.75 3.76
C TRP A 72 4.66 1.96 3.54
N ALA A 73 5.81 2.63 3.52
CA ALA A 73 7.12 1.97 3.41
C ALA A 73 7.48 1.04 4.58
N GLY A 74 6.78 1.15 5.72
CA GLY A 74 6.92 0.24 6.86
C GLY A 74 5.99 -0.98 6.83
N LYS A 75 5.11 -1.09 5.83
CA LYS A 75 4.12 -2.17 5.71
C LYS A 75 4.61 -3.28 4.77
N PRO A 76 4.20 -4.53 5.00
CA PRO A 76 4.47 -5.61 4.04
C PRO A 76 3.76 -5.33 2.71
N LEU A 77 4.43 -5.64 1.60
CA LEU A 77 3.82 -5.55 0.28
C LEU A 77 2.86 -6.73 0.05
N PRO A 78 1.76 -6.51 -0.69
CA PRO A 78 0.95 -7.62 -1.19
C PRO A 78 1.78 -8.58 -2.06
N LYS A 79 1.53 -9.89 -1.94
CA LYS A 79 2.33 -10.94 -2.62
C LYS A 79 2.48 -10.73 -4.13
N LYS A 80 1.45 -10.22 -4.82
CA LYS A 80 1.48 -10.00 -6.29
C LYS A 80 2.44 -8.90 -6.74
N VAL A 81 2.83 -8.01 -5.84
CA VAL A 81 3.73 -6.87 -6.09
C VAL A 81 4.95 -6.87 -5.16
N ASP A 82 5.16 -7.92 -4.36
CA ASP A 82 6.34 -8.08 -3.51
C ASP A 82 7.57 -8.46 -4.34
N ASN A 83 8.12 -7.47 -5.04
CA ASN A 83 9.33 -7.57 -5.85
C ASN A 83 10.20 -6.32 -5.66
N ASP A 84 11.44 -6.38 -6.13
CA ASP A 84 12.44 -5.33 -5.86
C ASP A 84 12.07 -3.99 -6.48
N GLN A 85 11.43 -3.98 -7.65
CA GLN A 85 10.99 -2.75 -8.33
C GLN A 85 9.94 -2.00 -7.50
N VAL A 86 8.92 -2.68 -6.97
CA VAL A 86 7.89 -2.02 -6.15
C VAL A 86 8.45 -1.61 -4.79
N LYS A 87 9.39 -2.37 -4.21
CA LYS A 87 10.13 -1.95 -3.01
C LYS A 87 10.89 -0.65 -3.25
N GLU A 88 11.56 -0.54 -4.39
CA GLU A 88 12.26 0.67 -4.80
C GLU A 88 11.29 1.85 -4.99
N TYR A 89 10.15 1.65 -5.67
CA TYR A 89 9.15 2.70 -5.82
C TYR A 89 8.62 3.22 -4.49
N ILE A 90 8.30 2.33 -3.54
CA ILE A 90 7.82 2.74 -2.22
C ILE A 90 8.91 3.44 -1.41
N ALA A 91 10.17 3.00 -1.51
CA ALA A 91 11.31 3.67 -0.87
C ALA A 91 11.55 5.07 -1.45
N ASN A 92 11.45 5.21 -2.78
CA ASN A 92 11.53 6.49 -3.47
C ASN A 92 10.37 7.38 -3.08
N LEU A 93 9.14 6.86 -3.02
CA LEU A 93 7.96 7.64 -2.63
C LEU A 93 8.13 8.24 -1.23
N LYS A 94 8.64 7.44 -0.27
CA LYS A 94 8.99 7.94 1.06
C LYS A 94 10.06 9.04 1.02
N THR A 95 11.10 8.87 0.21
CA THR A 95 12.22 9.82 0.13
C THR A 95 11.79 11.13 -0.51
N GLU A 96 11.11 11.05 -1.66
CA GLU A 96 10.66 12.20 -2.44
C GLU A 96 9.55 12.98 -1.72
N THR A 97 8.64 12.32 -1.01
CA THR A 97 7.62 13.05 -0.22
C THR A 97 8.23 13.78 0.98
N ALA A 98 9.26 13.21 1.61
CA ALA A 98 10.01 13.91 2.65
C ALA A 98 10.78 15.11 2.09
N ALA A 99 11.38 14.99 0.91
CA ALA A 99 12.02 16.10 0.21
C ALA A 99 11.00 17.19 -0.19
N PHE A 100 9.82 16.79 -0.69
CA PHE A 100 8.72 17.69 -1.01
C PHE A 100 8.25 18.50 0.21
N ALA A 101 8.12 17.87 1.38
CA ALA A 101 7.76 18.55 2.62
C ALA A 101 8.80 19.61 3.06
N GLN A 102 10.07 19.45 2.68
CA GLN A 102 11.09 20.48 2.88
C GLN A 102 11.01 21.55 1.79
N LEU A 103 10.85 21.14 0.53
CA LEU A 103 10.77 22.03 -0.62
C LEU A 103 9.63 23.04 -0.49
N VAL A 104 8.45 22.65 0.00
CA VAL A 104 7.31 23.57 0.15
C VAL A 104 7.57 24.74 1.11
N GLN A 105 8.61 24.66 1.95
CA GLN A 105 8.97 25.72 2.90
C GLN A 105 9.84 26.81 2.27
N THR A 106 10.61 26.49 1.23
CA THR A 106 11.64 27.39 0.67
C THR A 106 11.62 27.52 -0.84
N GLY A 107 10.97 26.58 -1.52
CA GLY A 107 10.94 26.48 -2.97
C GLY A 107 9.98 27.45 -3.63
N THR A 108 10.26 27.72 -4.89
CA THR A 108 9.37 28.45 -5.80
C THR A 108 8.17 27.60 -6.20
N ASP A 109 7.10 28.23 -6.67
CA ASP A 109 5.93 27.52 -7.17
C ASP A 109 6.25 26.60 -8.36
N GLU A 110 7.23 26.98 -9.20
CA GLU A 110 7.70 26.14 -10.30
C GLU A 110 8.37 24.87 -9.81
N GLU A 111 9.29 24.97 -8.84
CA GLU A 111 9.96 23.82 -8.24
C GLU A 111 8.97 22.89 -7.52
N ILE A 112 8.03 23.47 -6.77
CA ILE A 112 7.00 22.73 -6.05
C ILE A 112 6.07 22.02 -7.04
N GLY A 113 5.61 22.70 -8.09
CA GLY A 113 4.76 22.10 -9.11
C GLY A 113 5.45 20.96 -9.87
N LYS A 114 6.75 21.11 -10.16
CA LYS A 114 7.55 20.04 -10.74
C LYS A 114 7.65 18.84 -9.80
N ALA A 115 8.06 19.05 -8.56
CA ALA A 115 8.21 17.97 -7.59
C ALA A 115 6.88 17.23 -7.31
N LEU A 116 5.77 17.97 -7.25
CA LEU A 116 4.43 17.37 -7.10
C LEU A 116 4.04 16.51 -8.30
N THR A 117 4.43 16.92 -9.52
CA THR A 117 4.22 16.12 -10.74
C THR A 117 5.04 14.85 -10.70
N ASP A 118 6.33 14.94 -10.34
CA ASP A 118 7.21 13.78 -10.24
C ASP A 118 6.69 12.77 -9.20
N LEU A 119 6.13 13.26 -8.07
CA LEU A 119 5.49 12.42 -7.05
C LEU A 119 4.21 11.73 -7.55
N HIS A 120 3.38 12.45 -8.30
CA HIS A 120 2.18 11.89 -8.93
C HIS A 120 2.55 10.77 -9.91
N ASP A 121 3.56 10.97 -10.75
CA ASP A 121 3.99 9.98 -11.74
C ASP A 121 4.61 8.74 -11.07
N LEU A 122 5.40 8.93 -10.01
CA LEU A 122 5.89 7.82 -9.18
C LEU A 122 4.74 7.02 -8.54
N PHE A 123 3.70 7.70 -8.07
CA PHE A 123 2.50 7.04 -7.55
C PHE A 123 1.78 6.22 -8.65
N HIS A 124 1.65 6.75 -9.86
CA HIS A 124 1.09 6.01 -11.00
C HIS A 124 1.90 4.75 -11.33
N ALA A 125 3.23 4.81 -11.27
CA ALA A 125 4.06 3.61 -11.49
C ALA A 125 3.76 2.49 -10.45
N ILE A 126 3.43 2.85 -9.21
CA ILE A 126 3.01 1.89 -8.18
C ILE A 126 1.61 1.33 -8.51
N GLN A 127 0.67 2.18 -8.92
CA GLN A 127 -0.66 1.75 -9.34
C GLN A 127 -0.59 0.83 -10.57
N GLU A 128 0.27 1.13 -11.53
CA GLU A 128 0.52 0.28 -12.70
C GLU A 128 1.09 -1.07 -12.29
N ALA A 129 2.06 -1.13 -11.36
CA ALA A 129 2.55 -2.41 -10.86
C ALA A 129 1.43 -3.24 -10.19
N TRP A 130 0.47 -2.57 -9.54
CA TRP A 130 -0.67 -3.21 -8.91
C TRP A 130 -1.75 -3.68 -9.90
N TYR A 131 -2.14 -2.86 -10.87
CA TYR A 131 -3.23 -3.16 -11.81
C TYR A 131 -2.75 -3.78 -13.13
N GLY A 132 -1.51 -3.55 -13.53
CA GLY A 132 -0.93 -3.78 -14.86
C GLY A 132 -0.51 -5.21 -15.20
N LYS A 133 -1.10 -6.24 -14.57
CA LYS A 133 -1.04 -7.61 -15.10
C LYS A 133 -2.37 -8.03 -15.69
N GLY A 134 -2.65 -7.43 -16.84
CA GLY A 134 -3.56 -7.88 -17.89
C GLY A 134 -3.13 -7.19 -19.19
N GLU A 135 -2.47 -7.94 -20.07
CA GLU A 135 -1.96 -7.56 -21.40
C GLU A 135 -2.49 -6.25 -22.01
N GLY A 136 -1.61 -5.27 -22.23
CA GLY A 136 -1.93 -4.11 -23.07
C GLY A 136 -1.01 -2.92 -22.83
N GLN A 137 -0.18 -2.62 -23.82
CA GLN A 137 0.59 -1.38 -23.89
C GLN A 137 -0.37 -0.19 -23.78
N HIS A 138 -0.22 0.65 -22.76
CA HIS A 138 -0.94 1.92 -22.70
C HIS A 138 0.06 3.07 -22.84
N GLU A 139 0.04 3.67 -24.03
CA GLU A 139 0.67 4.96 -24.29
C GLU A 139 0.06 6.02 -23.37
N HIS A 140 0.90 6.67 -22.56
CA HIS A 140 0.54 7.91 -21.89
C HIS A 140 0.46 9.03 -22.94
N LYS A 141 -0.75 9.39 -23.36
CA LYS A 141 -1.00 10.67 -24.02
C LYS A 141 -1.25 11.73 -22.96
N HIS A 142 -0.31 12.67 -22.86
CA HIS A 142 -0.44 13.93 -22.12
C HIS A 142 -1.40 14.91 -22.80
#